data_AF-A0A2D5EV99-F1
#
_entry.id   AF-A0A2D5EV99-F1
#
_cell.length_a   1.000
_cell.length_b   1.000
_cell.length_c   1.000
_cell.angle_alpha   90.00
_cell.angle_beta   90.00
_cell.angle_gamma   90.00
#
_symmetry.space_group_name_H-M   'P 1'
#
loop_
_entity.id
_entity.type
_entity.pdbx_description
1 polymer ?
#
loop_
_entity_poly.entity_id
_entity_poly.type
_entity_poly.pdbx_seq_one_letter_code
_entity_poly.pdbx_strand_id
1 'polypeptide(L)'
;EALVEPLVEVTARSGASVELVGWAHLLRSRARAARGDAAGAETDRRAATTLAAKGAHAALLEELALGAAEEAAARGERGEVPPEPADPARRRRWRWLRASAEEDAETIEALAGEADAVGLRARRWLAARRGEAGWLESVVADAGPAEAREALAALVALAEREGRARLWEARRLAEQLGDAAKVAALDARLRAEPAASATLVVEDGLARRGEEVVDVRRRPTLRRVLAALVERRVAAPGEALAWDALLEAGWPGQKVRAESGAHRVRVAVSTLRKLGLADVIETVEEGYRLDPEVPVDRSG
;
A
#
# COMPACT_ATOMS: atom_id res chain seq x y z
N GLU A 1 1.09 -11.51 20.43
CA GLU A 1 0.63 -12.88 20.77
C GLU A 1 -0.90 -13.02 20.79
N ALA A 2 -1.63 -12.24 21.60
CA ALA A 2 -3.09 -12.31 21.71
C ALA A 2 -3.89 -11.85 20.47
N LEU A 3 -3.22 -11.19 19.51
CA LEU A 3 -3.88 -10.60 18.34
C LEU A 3 -3.87 -11.51 17.10
N VAL A 4 -2.93 -12.46 16.98
CA VAL A 4 -2.74 -13.22 15.72
C VAL A 4 -3.85 -14.24 15.51
N GLU A 5 -4.20 -15.02 16.54
CA GLU A 5 -5.25 -16.05 16.43
C GLU A 5 -6.63 -15.44 16.12
N PRO A 6 -7.08 -14.38 16.82
CA PRO A 6 -8.33 -13.70 16.48
C PRO A 6 -8.27 -13.05 15.09
N LEU A 7 -7.11 -12.53 14.67
CA LEU A 7 -6.95 -11.91 13.36
C LEU A 7 -7.13 -12.91 12.22
N VAL A 8 -6.61 -14.15 12.31
CA VAL A 8 -6.80 -15.17 11.27
C VAL A 8 -8.27 -15.56 11.15
N GLU A 9 -8.96 -15.80 12.27
CA GLU A 9 -10.38 -16.17 12.26
C GLU A 9 -11.29 -15.05 11.76
N VAL A 10 -11.02 -13.80 12.16
CA VAL A 10 -11.76 -12.63 11.69
C VAL A 10 -11.53 -12.42 10.19
N THR A 11 -10.29 -12.51 9.72
CA THR A 11 -9.93 -12.31 8.30
C THR A 11 -10.57 -13.37 7.40
N ALA A 12 -10.62 -14.64 7.84
CA ALA A 12 -11.25 -15.71 7.09
C ALA A 12 -12.79 -15.57 6.99
N ARG A 13 -13.44 -15.00 8.02
CA ARG A 13 -14.90 -14.80 8.05
C ARG A 13 -15.37 -13.48 7.42
N SER A 14 -14.48 -12.50 7.27
CA SER A 14 -14.84 -11.15 6.80
C SER A 14 -14.91 -10.98 5.28
N GLY A 15 -14.73 -12.05 4.51
CA GLY A 15 -14.59 -11.96 3.04
C GLY A 15 -13.31 -11.23 2.62
N ALA A 16 -12.26 -11.29 3.44
CA ALA A 16 -10.97 -10.70 3.09
C ALA A 16 -10.37 -11.36 1.84
N SER A 17 -9.51 -10.63 1.14
CA SER A 17 -8.81 -11.16 -0.04
C SER A 17 -8.02 -12.43 0.31
N VAL A 18 -7.97 -13.38 -0.63
CA VAL A 18 -7.22 -14.65 -0.52
C VAL A 18 -5.76 -14.41 -0.12
N GLU A 19 -5.18 -13.31 -0.61
CA GLU A 19 -3.83 -12.87 -0.28
C GLU A 19 -3.66 -12.53 1.21
N LEU A 20 -4.58 -11.76 1.79
CA LEU A 20 -4.54 -11.38 3.21
C LEU A 20 -4.69 -12.59 4.13
N VAL A 21 -5.56 -13.53 3.79
CA VAL A 21 -5.70 -14.80 4.53
C VAL A 21 -4.41 -15.60 4.44
N GLY A 22 -3.76 -15.63 3.27
CA GLY A 22 -2.47 -16.29 3.07
C GLY A 22 -1.35 -15.69 3.92
N TRP A 23 -1.26 -14.37 3.98
CA TRP A 23 -0.30 -13.66 4.85
C TRP A 23 -0.57 -13.90 6.34
N ALA A 24 -1.84 -13.95 6.75
CA ALA A 24 -2.21 -14.21 8.14
C ALA A 24 -1.76 -15.61 8.59
N HIS A 25 -1.92 -16.61 7.71
CA HIS A 25 -1.38 -17.95 7.94
C HIS A 25 0.14 -17.97 8.01
N LEU A 26 0.86 -17.27 7.12
CA LEU A 26 2.32 -17.22 7.16
C LEU A 26 2.84 -16.59 8.46
N LEU A 27 2.23 -15.50 8.93
CA LEU A 27 2.59 -14.86 10.19
C LEU A 27 2.30 -15.77 11.39
N ARG A 28 1.16 -16.48 11.40
CA ARG A 28 0.82 -17.44 12.45
C ARG A 28 1.79 -18.63 12.46
N SER A 29 2.20 -19.10 11.28
CA SER A 29 3.20 -20.15 11.13
C SER A 29 4.51 -19.78 11.83
N ARG A 30 5.09 -18.62 11.50
CA ARG A 30 6.31 -18.10 12.13
C ARG A 30 6.16 -17.97 13.66
N ALA A 31 5.02 -17.48 14.13
CA ALA A 31 4.75 -17.33 15.56
C ALA A 31 4.60 -18.66 16.32
N ARG A 32 4.17 -19.73 15.66
CA ARG A 32 4.10 -21.09 16.23
C ARG A 32 5.46 -21.78 16.20
N ALA A 33 6.22 -21.61 15.12
CA ALA A 33 7.59 -22.12 15.01
C ALA A 33 8.49 -21.56 16.12
N ALA A 34 8.43 -20.25 16.38
CA ALA A 34 9.17 -19.59 17.46
C ALA A 34 8.83 -20.12 18.87
N ARG A 35 7.68 -20.78 19.05
CA ARG A 35 7.26 -21.39 20.32
C ARG A 35 7.53 -22.89 20.39
N GLY A 36 8.18 -23.46 19.38
CA GLY A 36 8.41 -24.90 19.28
C GLY A 36 7.18 -25.71 18.83
N ASP A 37 6.08 -25.06 18.44
CA ASP A 37 4.92 -25.73 17.83
C ASP A 37 5.16 -25.92 16.32
N ALA A 38 6.07 -26.84 15.99
CA ALA A 38 6.44 -27.15 14.62
C ALA A 38 5.27 -27.70 13.79
N ALA A 39 4.38 -28.48 14.41
CA ALA A 39 3.23 -29.08 13.74
C ALA A 39 2.17 -28.03 13.36
N GLY A 40 1.87 -27.09 14.28
CA GLY A 40 0.99 -25.97 14.01
C GLY A 40 1.58 -24.98 13.00
N ALA A 41 2.90 -24.76 13.05
CA ALA A 41 3.61 -23.94 12.06
C ALA A 41 3.53 -24.52 10.64
N GLU A 42 3.79 -25.82 10.48
CA GLU A 42 3.70 -26.52 9.20
C GLU A 42 2.28 -26.46 8.62
N THR A 43 1.27 -26.66 9.47
CA THR A 43 -0.15 -26.59 9.07
C THR A 43 -0.51 -25.22 8.50
N ASP A 44 -0.07 -24.15 9.16
CA ASP A 44 -0.29 -22.78 8.69
C ASP A 44 0.51 -22.45 7.44
N ARG A 45 1.75 -22.92 7.32
CA ARG A 45 2.56 -22.74 6.11
C ARG A 45 1.91 -23.42 4.90
N ARG A 46 1.38 -24.64 5.05
CA ARG A 46 0.61 -25.31 3.98
C ARG A 46 -0.64 -24.55 3.57
N ALA A 47 -1.36 -23.97 4.53
CA ALA A 47 -2.52 -23.13 4.25
C ALA A 47 -2.14 -21.87 3.45
N ALA A 48 -1.07 -21.18 3.86
CA ALA A 48 -0.53 -20.02 3.14
C ALA A 48 -0.10 -20.40 1.71
N THR A 49 0.64 -21.50 1.52
CA THR A 49 1.05 -21.99 0.19
C THR A 49 -0.14 -22.32 -0.70
N THR A 50 -1.18 -22.95 -0.15
CA THR A 50 -2.39 -23.29 -0.90
C THR A 50 -3.11 -22.03 -1.38
N LEU A 51 -3.20 -21.00 -0.54
CA LEU A 51 -3.83 -19.73 -0.88
C LEU A 51 -3.00 -18.93 -1.90
N ALA A 52 -1.67 -18.92 -1.73
CA ALA A 52 -0.74 -18.30 -2.67
C ALA A 52 -0.82 -18.92 -4.07
N ALA A 53 -0.90 -20.26 -4.15
CA ALA A 53 -1.04 -21.00 -5.39
C ALA A 53 -2.40 -20.77 -6.06
N LYS A 54 -3.49 -20.69 -5.28
CA LYS A 54 -4.85 -20.43 -5.80
C LYS A 54 -5.00 -19.03 -6.41
N GLY A 55 -4.30 -18.03 -5.85
CA GLY A 55 -4.39 -16.64 -6.30
C GLY A 55 -3.23 -16.15 -7.19
N ALA A 56 -2.27 -17.02 -7.52
CA ALA A 56 -1.04 -16.66 -8.24
C ALA A 56 -0.28 -15.47 -7.62
N HIS A 57 -0.27 -15.39 -6.28
CA HIS A 57 0.34 -14.29 -5.53
C HIS A 57 1.86 -14.47 -5.42
N ALA A 58 2.60 -14.00 -6.43
CA ALA A 58 4.06 -14.17 -6.53
C ALA A 58 4.80 -13.73 -5.25
N ALA A 59 4.45 -12.60 -4.66
CA ALA A 59 5.09 -12.09 -3.44
C ALA A 59 4.88 -13.00 -2.22
N LEU A 60 3.71 -13.63 -2.10
CA LEU A 60 3.44 -14.58 -1.01
C LEU A 60 4.20 -15.90 -1.23
N LEU A 61 4.34 -16.35 -2.48
CA LEU A 61 5.12 -17.54 -2.83
C LEU A 61 6.62 -17.34 -2.56
N GLU A 62 7.14 -16.16 -2.88
CA GLU A 62 8.54 -15.78 -2.63
C GLU A 62 8.86 -15.77 -1.13
N GLU A 63 7.99 -15.19 -0.32
CA GLU A 63 8.14 -15.15 1.14
C GLU A 63 7.96 -16.51 1.82
N LEU A 64 7.11 -17.37 1.25
CA LEU A 64 7.02 -18.77 1.67
C LEU A 64 8.30 -19.56 1.34
N ALA A 65 8.93 -19.28 0.20
CA ALA A 65 10.19 -19.91 -0.19
C ALA A 65 11.35 -19.43 0.69
N LEU A 66 11.43 -18.14 0.99
CA LEU A 66 12.43 -17.56 1.88
C LEU A 66 12.30 -18.13 3.30
N GLY A 67 11.08 -18.15 3.86
CA GLY A 67 10.86 -18.73 5.19
C GLY A 67 11.18 -20.23 5.28
N ALA A 68 10.93 -20.98 4.20
CA ALA A 68 11.30 -22.40 4.15
C ALA A 68 12.83 -22.60 4.10
N ALA A 69 13.56 -21.70 3.43
CA ALA A 69 15.02 -21.73 3.38
C ALA A 69 15.64 -21.37 4.74
N GLU A 70 15.11 -20.36 5.43
CA GLU A 70 15.53 -19.97 6.78
C GLU A 70 15.32 -21.10 7.80
N GLU A 71 14.18 -21.79 7.76
CA GLU A 71 13.90 -22.94 8.64
C GLU A 71 14.84 -24.13 8.35
N ALA A 72 15.10 -24.44 7.08
CA ALA A 72 16.02 -25.50 6.70
C ALA A 72 17.46 -25.20 7.19
N ALA A 73 17.90 -23.95 7.01
CA ALA A 73 19.19 -23.48 7.51
C ALA A 73 19.27 -23.57 9.05
N ALA A 74 18.21 -23.17 9.77
CA ALA A 74 18.16 -23.25 11.23
C ALA A 74 18.21 -24.69 11.77
N ARG A 75 17.75 -25.69 10.99
CA ARG A 75 17.85 -27.12 11.33
C ARG A 75 19.19 -27.76 10.93
N GLY A 76 20.11 -27.00 10.31
CA GLY A 76 21.34 -27.56 9.75
C GLY A 76 21.09 -28.53 8.58
N GLU A 77 19.87 -28.53 8.03
CA GLU A 77 19.50 -29.31 6.86
C GLU A 77 19.98 -28.51 5.63
N ARG A 78 20.99 -29.02 4.92
CA ARG A 78 21.18 -28.59 3.53
C ARG A 78 19.93 -29.04 2.79
N GLY A 79 18.98 -28.13 2.59
CA GLY A 79 17.70 -28.45 1.98
C GLY A 79 17.90 -29.18 0.67
N GLU A 80 17.43 -30.43 0.57
CA GLU A 80 17.36 -31.11 -0.71
C GLU A 80 16.44 -30.30 -1.61
N VAL A 81 17.01 -29.80 -2.72
CA VAL A 81 16.27 -29.06 -3.73
C VAL A 81 15.15 -29.98 -4.24
N PRO A 82 13.87 -29.55 -4.21
CA PRO A 82 12.76 -30.39 -4.63
C PRO A 82 12.97 -30.81 -6.10
N PRO A 83 12.76 -32.10 -6.45
CA PRO A 83 13.11 -32.63 -7.76
C PRO A 83 12.36 -31.90 -8.89
N GLU A 84 13.00 -31.82 -10.05
CA GLU A 84 12.47 -31.14 -11.23
C GLU A 84 11.10 -31.74 -11.64
N PRO A 85 10.04 -30.93 -11.77
CA PRO A 85 8.72 -31.43 -12.11
C PRO A 85 8.68 -31.99 -13.54
N ALA A 86 7.98 -33.13 -13.72
CA ALA A 86 7.87 -33.82 -15.02
C ALA A 86 7.05 -33.04 -16.07
N ASP A 87 6.15 -32.15 -15.61
CA ASP A 87 5.30 -31.31 -16.46
C ASP A 87 6.12 -30.21 -17.18
N PRO A 88 6.09 -30.11 -18.53
CA PRO A 88 6.87 -29.14 -19.29
C PRO A 88 6.64 -27.66 -18.92
N ALA A 89 5.41 -27.29 -18.54
CA ALA A 89 5.09 -25.91 -18.19
C ALA A 89 5.68 -25.52 -16.83
N ARG A 90 5.56 -26.41 -15.83
CA ARG A 90 6.19 -26.25 -14.51
C ARG A 90 7.71 -26.36 -14.57
N ARG A 91 8.24 -27.20 -15.47
CA ARG A 91 9.68 -27.43 -15.64
C ARG A 91 10.44 -26.19 -16.08
N ARG A 92 9.92 -25.42 -17.05
CA ARG A 92 10.57 -24.15 -17.47
C ARG A 92 10.62 -23.14 -16.32
N ARG A 93 9.52 -23.01 -15.57
CA ARG A 93 9.44 -22.12 -14.42
C ARG A 93 10.34 -22.59 -13.27
N TRP A 94 10.43 -23.90 -13.02
CA TRP A 94 11.33 -24.49 -12.02
C TRP A 94 12.81 -24.27 -12.38
N ARG A 95 13.20 -24.46 -13.66
CA ARG A 95 14.58 -24.19 -14.11
C ARG A 95 14.95 -22.71 -14.01
N TRP A 96 14.03 -21.81 -14.35
CA TRP A 96 14.23 -20.38 -14.19
C TRP A 96 14.40 -19.99 -12.72
N LEU A 97 13.50 -20.47 -11.83
CA LEU A 97 13.59 -20.25 -10.38
C LEU A 97 14.88 -20.83 -9.78
N ARG A 98 15.33 -21.99 -10.25
CA ARG A 98 16.56 -22.62 -9.79
C ARG A 98 17.82 -21.87 -10.24
N ALA A 99 17.88 -21.44 -11.50
CA ALA A 99 19.00 -20.66 -12.01
C ALA A 99 19.10 -19.32 -11.26
N SER A 100 17.96 -18.66 -11.00
CA SER A 100 17.92 -17.45 -10.17
C SER A 100 18.31 -17.72 -8.72
N ALA A 101 17.85 -18.82 -8.12
CA ALA A 101 18.21 -19.18 -6.74
C ALA A 101 19.68 -19.60 -6.57
N GLU A 102 20.34 -20.15 -7.59
CA GLU A 102 21.78 -20.48 -7.56
C GLU A 102 22.64 -19.22 -7.72
N GLU A 103 22.22 -18.25 -8.54
CA GLU A 103 22.83 -16.91 -8.68
C GLU A 103 22.59 -16.05 -7.43
N ASP A 104 21.44 -16.23 -6.78
CA ASP A 104 21.08 -15.58 -5.53
C ASP A 104 21.63 -16.32 -4.30
N ALA A 105 22.06 -17.58 -4.34
CA ALA A 105 22.53 -18.32 -3.15
C ALA A 105 23.84 -17.76 -2.58
N GLU A 106 24.80 -17.38 -3.44
CA GLU A 106 25.99 -16.62 -3.04
C GLU A 106 25.61 -15.23 -2.49
N THR A 107 24.55 -14.63 -3.04
CA THR A 107 24.00 -13.34 -2.59
C THR A 107 23.23 -13.48 -1.27
N ILE A 108 22.55 -14.59 -1.03
CA ILE A 108 21.75 -14.92 0.16
C ILE A 108 22.67 -15.29 1.33
N GLU A 109 23.79 -15.98 1.09
CA GLU A 109 24.81 -16.24 2.12
C GLU A 109 25.49 -14.93 2.57
N ALA A 110 25.67 -13.97 1.65
CA ALA A 110 26.09 -12.61 1.96
C ALA A 110 25.00 -11.75 2.65
N LEU A 111 23.73 -11.94 2.29
CA LEU A 111 22.56 -11.23 2.85
C LEU A 111 22.02 -11.84 4.15
N ALA A 112 22.41 -13.05 4.55
CA ALA A 112 21.99 -13.68 5.80
C ALA A 112 22.51 -12.92 7.04
N GLY A 113 23.59 -12.15 6.90
CA GLY A 113 24.02 -11.14 7.90
C GLY A 113 23.15 -9.87 7.91
N GLU A 114 22.30 -9.67 6.91
CA GLU A 114 21.43 -8.50 6.68
C GLU A 114 19.92 -8.85 6.68
N ALA A 115 19.51 -9.99 7.25
CA ALA A 115 18.14 -10.51 7.15
C ALA A 115 17.05 -9.54 7.67
N ASP A 116 17.35 -8.72 8.68
CA ASP A 116 16.45 -7.65 9.16
C ASP A 116 16.27 -6.53 8.13
N ALA A 117 17.32 -6.22 7.34
CA ALA A 117 17.27 -5.20 6.32
C ALA A 117 16.50 -5.67 5.08
N VAL A 118 16.61 -6.94 4.70
CA VAL A 118 15.90 -7.53 3.55
C VAL A 118 14.40 -7.65 3.83
N GLY A 119 14.02 -8.15 5.01
CA GLY A 119 12.60 -8.22 5.41
C GLY A 119 11.93 -6.85 5.55
N LEU A 120 12.70 -5.83 5.89
CA LEU A 120 12.25 -4.43 5.92
C LEU A 120 12.18 -3.85 4.50
N ARG A 121 13.16 -4.10 3.63
CA ARG A 121 13.15 -3.70 2.21
C ARG A 121 12.00 -4.35 1.43
N ALA A 122 11.68 -5.63 1.67
CA ALA A 122 10.55 -6.33 1.05
C ALA A 122 9.20 -5.76 1.50
N ARG A 123 9.02 -5.48 2.80
CA ARG A 123 7.83 -4.79 3.34
C ARG A 123 7.70 -3.37 2.79
N ARG A 124 8.82 -2.64 2.66
CA ARG A 124 8.90 -1.29 2.06
C ARG A 124 8.54 -1.31 0.57
N TRP A 125 9.01 -2.30 -0.18
CA TRP A 125 8.70 -2.49 -1.59
C TRP A 125 7.23 -2.87 -1.83
N LEU A 126 6.67 -3.78 -1.02
CA LEU A 126 5.25 -4.16 -1.08
C LEU A 126 4.31 -3.01 -0.67
N ALA A 127 4.70 -2.19 0.31
CA ALA A 127 3.91 -1.03 0.74
C ALA A 127 3.93 0.10 -0.28
N ALA A 128 5.11 0.41 -0.85
CA ALA A 128 5.24 1.37 -1.96
C ALA A 128 4.36 0.99 -3.15
N ARG A 129 4.26 -0.31 -3.46
CA ARG A 129 3.43 -0.83 -4.56
C ARG A 129 1.92 -0.83 -4.28
N ARG A 130 1.49 -0.74 -3.02
CA ARG A 130 0.06 -0.81 -2.61
C ARG A 130 -0.62 0.54 -2.37
N GLY A 131 0.11 1.67 -2.36
CA GLY A 131 -0.48 3.01 -2.23
C GLY A 131 -1.24 3.22 -0.92
N GLU A 132 -0.87 2.50 0.14
CA GLU A 132 -1.50 2.66 1.46
C GLU A 132 -0.92 3.90 2.14
N ALA A 133 -1.68 5.00 2.08
CA ALA A 133 -1.32 6.31 2.67
C ALA A 133 -0.95 6.29 4.17
N GLY A 134 -1.22 5.18 4.88
CA GLY A 134 -0.79 4.97 6.27
C GLY A 134 0.70 4.60 6.43
N TRP A 135 1.39 4.19 5.36
CA TRP A 135 2.79 3.78 5.41
C TRP A 135 3.77 4.95 5.56
N LEU A 136 3.49 6.10 4.94
CA LEU A 136 4.34 7.29 5.09
C LEU A 136 4.42 7.74 6.56
N GLU A 137 3.29 7.68 7.27
CA GLU A 137 3.23 8.01 8.69
C GLU A 137 4.03 7.02 9.54
N SER A 138 3.96 5.71 9.26
CA SER A 138 4.75 4.70 10.01
C SER A 138 6.24 4.72 9.67
N VAL A 139 6.60 4.99 8.41
CA VAL A 139 8.01 5.07 8.00
C VAL A 139 8.70 6.24 8.66
N VAL A 140 8.07 7.42 8.71
CA VAL A 140 8.71 8.58 9.35
C VAL A 140 8.73 8.43 10.88
N ALA A 141 7.71 7.80 11.46
CA ALA A 141 7.65 7.59 12.91
C ALA A 141 8.68 6.56 13.41
N ASP A 142 8.90 5.47 12.65
CA ASP A 142 9.71 4.34 13.10
C ASP A 142 11.08 4.21 12.40
N ALA A 143 11.29 4.84 11.24
CA ALA A 143 12.54 4.77 10.49
C ALA A 143 13.45 5.98 10.75
N GLY A 144 14.75 5.74 10.77
CA GLY A 144 15.74 6.80 10.91
C GLY A 144 15.76 7.76 9.71
N PRO A 145 16.42 8.93 9.85
CA PRO A 145 16.52 9.93 8.78
C PRO A 145 17.22 9.43 7.50
N ALA A 146 18.02 8.37 7.57
CA ALA A 146 18.69 7.81 6.39
C ALA A 146 17.69 7.01 5.53
N GLU A 147 16.88 6.19 6.17
CA GLU A 147 15.89 5.33 5.54
C GLU A 147 14.73 6.14 4.95
N ALA A 148 14.32 7.22 5.63
CA ALA A 148 13.30 8.11 5.09
C ALA A 148 13.79 8.85 3.83
N ARG A 149 15.09 9.18 3.74
CA ARG A 149 15.69 9.75 2.51
C ARG A 149 15.77 8.73 1.38
N GLU A 150 16.07 7.47 1.68
CA GLU A 150 16.06 6.39 0.69
C GLU A 150 14.63 6.15 0.16
N ALA A 151 13.63 6.12 1.04
CA ALA A 151 12.22 6.03 0.68
C ALA A 151 11.79 7.20 -0.21
N LEU A 152 12.25 8.42 0.10
CA LEU A 152 12.00 9.60 -0.72
C LEU A 152 12.62 9.46 -2.12
N ALA A 153 13.86 8.99 -2.23
CA ALA A 153 14.49 8.75 -3.52
C ALA A 153 13.71 7.70 -4.35
N ALA A 154 13.26 6.62 -3.71
CA ALA A 154 12.45 5.58 -4.36
C ALA A 154 11.09 6.11 -4.84
N LEU A 155 10.40 6.94 -4.05
CA LEU A 155 9.13 7.56 -4.44
C LEU A 155 9.31 8.52 -5.62
N VAL A 156 10.40 9.29 -5.65
CA VAL A 156 10.73 10.15 -6.80
C VAL A 156 10.93 9.33 -8.07
N ALA A 157 11.67 8.22 -7.99
CA ALA A 157 11.89 7.33 -9.13
C ALA A 157 10.62 6.57 -9.56
N LEU A 158 9.70 6.28 -8.64
CA LEU A 158 8.38 5.75 -8.95
C LEU A 158 7.50 6.79 -9.64
N ALA A 159 7.58 8.05 -9.21
CA ALA A 159 6.79 9.13 -9.79
C ALA A 159 7.11 9.40 -11.26
N GLU A 160 8.34 9.11 -11.71
CA GLU A 160 8.69 9.12 -13.13
C GLU A 160 7.90 8.11 -13.97
N ARG A 161 7.41 7.03 -13.36
CA ARG A 161 6.70 5.94 -14.03
C ARG A 161 5.20 5.97 -13.79
N GLU A 162 4.79 6.34 -12.58
CA GLU A 162 3.41 6.27 -12.09
C GLU A 162 2.74 7.65 -11.99
N GLY A 163 3.50 8.72 -12.27
CA GLY A 163 2.99 10.07 -12.45
C GLY A 163 2.67 10.82 -11.16
N ARG A 164 1.77 11.79 -11.29
CA ARG A 164 1.50 12.87 -10.31
C ARG A 164 1.12 12.37 -8.92
N ALA A 165 0.36 11.28 -8.81
CA ALA A 165 -0.04 10.73 -7.51
C ALA A 165 1.18 10.36 -6.64
N ARG A 166 2.26 9.86 -7.25
CA ARG A 166 3.50 9.54 -6.53
C ARG A 166 4.36 10.76 -6.25
N LEU A 167 4.27 11.81 -7.08
CA LEU A 167 4.89 13.09 -6.75
C LEU A 167 4.33 13.68 -5.47
N TRP A 168 3.02 13.57 -5.24
CA TRP A 168 2.38 14.01 -3.99
C TRP A 168 2.90 13.23 -2.77
N GLU A 169 3.02 11.91 -2.89
CA GLU A 169 3.60 11.07 -1.83
C GLU A 169 5.06 11.45 -1.52
N ALA A 170 5.87 11.65 -2.56
CA ALA A 170 7.25 12.10 -2.41
C ALA A 170 7.33 13.49 -1.75
N ARG A 171 6.47 14.42 -2.17
CA ARG A 171 6.43 15.79 -1.62
C ARG A 171 6.11 15.77 -0.13
N ARG A 172 5.10 15.00 0.26
CA ARG A 172 4.70 14.83 1.67
C ARG A 172 5.85 14.28 2.51
N LEU A 173 6.57 13.27 2.02
CA LEU A 173 7.70 12.70 2.74
C LEU A 173 8.84 13.73 2.89
N ALA A 174 9.13 14.51 1.85
CA ALA A 174 10.13 15.57 1.91
C ALA A 174 9.78 16.65 2.95
N GLU A 175 8.50 17.02 3.03
CA GLU A 175 7.97 17.97 4.02
C GLU A 175 8.12 17.44 5.45
N GLN A 176 7.74 16.18 5.68
CA GLN A 176 7.92 15.51 6.97
C GLN A 176 9.39 15.40 7.40
N LEU A 177 10.33 15.35 6.43
CA LEU A 177 11.77 15.34 6.68
C LEU A 177 12.36 16.74 6.87
N GLY A 178 11.57 17.80 6.69
CA GLY A 178 12.06 19.19 6.71
C GLY A 178 12.98 19.54 5.53
N ASP A 179 12.94 18.78 4.43
CA ASP A 179 13.76 19.01 3.24
C ASP A 179 13.11 20.05 2.32
N ALA A 180 13.20 21.32 2.71
CA ALA A 180 12.58 22.44 2.00
C ALA A 180 13.04 22.55 0.52
N ALA A 181 14.30 22.21 0.23
CA ALA A 181 14.82 22.23 -1.14
C ALA A 181 14.15 21.17 -2.00
N LYS A 182 13.95 19.96 -1.46
CA LYS A 182 13.26 18.88 -2.16
C LYS A 182 11.77 19.14 -2.31
N VAL A 183 11.12 19.73 -1.30
CA VAL A 183 9.73 20.20 -1.42
C VAL A 183 9.60 21.20 -2.57
N ALA A 184 10.46 22.22 -2.63
CA ALA A 184 10.43 23.22 -3.71
C ALA A 184 10.66 22.60 -5.10
N ALA A 185 11.56 21.63 -5.22
CA ALA A 185 11.82 20.91 -6.47
C ALA A 185 10.61 20.06 -6.91
N LEU A 186 9.96 19.38 -5.97
CA LEU A 186 8.76 18.58 -6.24
C LEU A 186 7.56 19.45 -6.57
N ASP A 187 7.39 20.60 -5.91
CA ASP A 187 6.39 21.60 -6.24
C ASP A 187 6.58 22.15 -7.67
N ALA A 188 7.81 22.49 -8.05
CA ALA A 188 8.10 22.93 -9.41
C ALA A 188 7.74 21.85 -10.43
N ARG A 189 8.01 20.58 -10.11
CA ARG A 189 7.69 19.44 -10.98
C ARG A 189 6.19 19.16 -11.05
N LEU A 190 5.45 19.28 -9.95
CA LEU A 190 3.99 19.22 -9.92
C LEU A 190 3.37 20.35 -10.75
N ARG A 191 3.95 21.56 -10.75
CA ARG A 191 3.47 22.64 -11.63
C ARG A 191 3.83 22.43 -13.10
N ALA A 192 4.99 21.83 -13.38
CA ALA A 192 5.50 21.63 -14.73
C ALA A 192 4.93 20.40 -15.43
N GLU A 193 4.65 19.31 -14.69
CA GLU A 193 3.85 18.21 -15.21
C GLU A 193 2.45 18.75 -15.44
N PRO A 194 1.97 18.84 -16.70
CA PRO A 194 0.60 19.24 -16.94
C PRO A 194 -0.27 18.27 -16.16
N ALA A 195 -0.97 18.75 -15.13
CA ALA A 195 -2.13 18.05 -14.61
C ALA A 195 -2.96 17.79 -15.86
N ALA A 196 -3.07 16.52 -16.28
CA ALA A 196 -3.67 16.18 -17.56
C ALA A 196 -4.91 17.06 -17.75
N SER A 197 -4.87 17.88 -18.82
CA SER A 197 -5.51 19.19 -18.98
C SER A 197 -7.04 19.20 -18.97
N ALA A 198 -7.64 18.13 -18.47
CA ALA A 198 -9.05 18.02 -18.31
C ALA A 198 -9.47 18.62 -16.97
N THR A 199 -10.34 19.62 -17.07
CA THR A 199 -11.17 20.10 -15.96
C THR A 199 -11.85 18.91 -15.29
N LEU A 200 -11.77 18.85 -13.96
CA LEU A 200 -12.56 17.95 -13.16
C LEU A 200 -13.99 18.50 -13.10
N VAL A 201 -14.89 17.88 -13.86
CA VAL A 201 -16.32 18.23 -13.88
C VAL A 201 -17.04 17.36 -12.87
N VAL A 202 -17.73 17.95 -11.90
CA VAL A 202 -18.46 17.23 -10.85
C VAL A 202 -19.93 17.62 -10.85
N GLU A 203 -20.80 16.62 -11.09
CA GLU A 203 -22.27 16.77 -11.14
C GLU A 203 -22.93 15.65 -10.33
N ASP A 204 -23.61 15.99 -9.23
CA ASP A 204 -24.33 15.06 -8.33
C ASP A 204 -23.61 13.72 -8.03
N GLY A 205 -22.30 13.75 -7.77
CA GLY A 205 -21.52 12.53 -7.48
C GLY A 205 -21.09 11.73 -8.71
N LEU A 206 -21.23 12.29 -9.91
CA LEU A 206 -20.48 11.91 -11.09
C LEU A 206 -19.31 12.88 -11.24
N ALA A 207 -18.08 12.38 -11.17
CA ALA A 207 -16.88 13.15 -11.47
C ALA A 207 -16.28 12.67 -12.80
N ARG A 208 -15.94 13.60 -13.68
CA ARG A 208 -15.35 13.32 -14.99
C ARG A 208 -14.06 14.11 -15.15
N ARG A 209 -13.01 13.46 -15.64
CA ARG A 209 -11.75 14.08 -16.01
C ARG A 209 -11.24 13.44 -17.29
N GLY A 210 -11.43 14.13 -18.40
CA GLY A 210 -11.14 13.57 -19.73
C GLY A 210 -12.05 12.38 -20.00
N GLU A 211 -11.44 11.22 -20.25
CA GLU A 211 -12.16 9.95 -20.44
C GLU A 211 -12.43 9.21 -19.12
N GLU A 212 -11.79 9.61 -18.02
CA GLU A 212 -12.00 8.99 -16.71
C GLU A 212 -13.33 9.42 -16.12
N VAL A 213 -14.13 8.44 -15.68
CA VAL A 213 -15.45 8.66 -15.08
C VAL A 213 -15.51 7.94 -13.74
N VAL A 214 -15.77 8.72 -12.69
CA VAL A 214 -15.92 8.28 -11.32
C VAL A 214 -17.38 8.45 -10.90
N ASP A 215 -18.12 7.34 -10.81
CA ASP A 215 -19.51 7.33 -10.38
C ASP A 215 -19.64 6.91 -8.90
N VAL A 216 -19.98 7.88 -8.05
CA VAL A 216 -20.28 7.65 -6.63
C VAL A 216 -21.74 7.95 -6.26
N ARG A 217 -22.65 8.08 -7.25
CA ARG A 217 -24.08 8.37 -7.02
C ARG A 217 -24.76 7.38 -6.09
N ARG A 218 -24.39 6.09 -6.21
CA ARG A 218 -24.91 5.01 -5.36
C ARG A 218 -24.18 4.87 -4.02
N ARG A 219 -23.20 5.73 -3.74
CA ARG A 219 -22.33 5.68 -2.53
C ARG A 219 -22.48 7.01 -1.77
N PRO A 220 -23.56 7.19 -1.00
CA PRO A 220 -23.97 8.50 -0.48
C PRO A 220 -22.90 9.17 0.40
N THR A 221 -22.13 8.38 1.16
CA THR A 221 -20.99 8.88 1.95
C THR A 221 -19.89 9.43 1.05
N LEU A 222 -19.48 8.70 0.01
CA LEU A 222 -18.43 9.16 -0.90
C LEU A 222 -18.89 10.38 -1.71
N ARG A 223 -20.15 10.41 -2.12
CA ARG A 223 -20.76 11.58 -2.78
C ARG A 223 -20.66 12.83 -1.90
N ARG A 224 -21.01 12.75 -0.61
CA ARG A 224 -20.92 13.88 0.32
C ARG A 224 -19.47 14.31 0.58
N VAL A 225 -18.56 13.36 0.76
CA VAL A 225 -17.12 13.64 0.94
C VAL A 225 -16.55 14.35 -0.29
N LEU A 226 -16.86 13.87 -1.49
CA LEU A 226 -16.43 14.49 -2.74
C LEU A 226 -17.03 15.90 -2.90
N ALA A 227 -18.32 16.07 -2.62
CA ALA A 227 -18.99 17.37 -2.68
C ALA A 227 -18.33 18.38 -1.73
N ALA A 228 -18.03 17.99 -0.48
CA ALA A 228 -17.37 18.87 0.49
C ALA A 228 -15.95 19.29 0.03
N LEU A 229 -15.20 18.38 -0.59
CA LEU A 229 -13.88 18.70 -1.17
C LEU A 229 -14.00 19.69 -2.33
N VAL A 230 -14.98 19.51 -3.21
CA VAL A 230 -15.27 20.42 -4.33
C VAL A 230 -15.70 21.79 -3.83
N GLU A 231 -16.64 21.84 -2.88
CA GLU A 231 -17.11 23.08 -2.25
C GLU A 231 -15.95 23.86 -1.63
N ARG A 232 -15.10 23.16 -0.85
CA ARG A 232 -13.91 23.78 -0.25
C ARG A 232 -12.95 24.30 -1.31
N ARG A 233 -12.68 23.51 -2.35
CA ARG A 233 -11.78 23.88 -3.45
C ARG A 233 -12.23 25.13 -4.21
N VAL A 234 -13.54 25.35 -4.33
CA VAL A 234 -14.05 26.56 -5.01
C VAL A 234 -14.19 27.74 -4.06
N ALA A 235 -14.56 27.51 -2.80
CA ALA A 235 -14.66 28.58 -1.80
C ALA A 235 -13.29 29.14 -1.39
N ALA A 236 -12.28 28.28 -1.26
CA ALA A 236 -10.92 28.64 -0.84
C ALA A 236 -9.88 27.75 -1.57
N PRO A 237 -9.48 28.12 -2.80
CA PRO A 237 -8.47 27.40 -3.56
C PRO A 237 -7.17 27.17 -2.78
N GLY A 238 -6.67 25.93 -2.76
CA GLY A 238 -5.43 25.55 -2.07
C GLY A 238 -5.58 25.26 -0.57
N GLU A 239 -6.67 25.68 0.07
CA GLU A 239 -6.93 25.37 1.47
C GLU A 239 -7.46 23.94 1.63
N ALA A 240 -6.94 23.24 2.64
CA ALA A 240 -7.42 21.92 2.99
C ALA A 240 -8.74 21.96 3.78
N LEU A 241 -9.42 20.83 3.74
CA LEU A 241 -10.53 20.49 4.62
C LEU A 241 -10.02 19.50 5.68
N ALA A 242 -10.18 19.87 6.94
CA ALA A 242 -9.79 19.04 8.07
C ALA A 242 -10.60 17.73 8.11
N TRP A 243 -10.02 16.69 8.72
CA TRP A 243 -10.61 15.36 8.72
C TRP A 243 -11.95 15.31 9.46
N ASP A 244 -12.13 16.11 10.50
CA ASP A 244 -13.36 16.20 11.29
C ASP A 244 -14.49 16.89 10.51
N ALA A 245 -14.17 17.93 9.74
CA ALA A 245 -15.12 18.54 8.79
C ALA A 245 -15.55 17.55 7.70
N LEU A 246 -14.63 16.73 7.17
CA LEU A 246 -14.95 15.65 6.23
C LEU A 246 -15.78 14.54 6.86
N LEU A 247 -15.55 14.25 8.14
CA LEU A 247 -16.35 13.29 8.90
C LEU A 247 -17.79 13.78 9.04
N GLU A 248 -17.99 15.05 9.42
CA GLU A 248 -19.34 15.62 9.54
C GLU A 248 -20.06 15.63 8.18
N ALA A 249 -19.36 16.01 7.09
CA ALA A 249 -19.93 15.98 5.75
C ALA A 249 -20.30 14.54 5.32
N GLY A 250 -19.41 13.57 5.52
CA GLY A 250 -19.63 12.19 5.10
C GLY A 250 -20.68 11.45 5.94
N TRP A 251 -20.80 11.76 7.23
CA TRP A 251 -21.62 11.07 8.21
C TRP A 251 -22.37 12.06 9.12
N PRO A 252 -23.27 12.89 8.56
CA PRO A 252 -23.92 13.95 9.31
C PRO A 252 -24.69 13.40 10.51
N GLY A 253 -24.51 14.02 11.66
CA GLY A 253 -25.19 13.66 12.91
C GLY A 253 -24.77 12.35 13.56
N GLN A 254 -23.72 11.66 13.08
CA GLN A 254 -23.21 10.45 13.73
C GLN A 254 -22.21 10.79 14.86
N LYS A 255 -22.51 10.34 16.08
CA LYS A 255 -21.55 10.39 17.20
C LYS A 255 -20.55 9.23 17.08
N VAL A 256 -19.38 9.50 16.53
CA VAL A 256 -18.28 8.53 16.35
C VAL A 256 -17.13 8.91 17.28
N ARG A 257 -16.44 7.92 17.89
CA ARG A 257 -15.18 8.17 18.60
C ARG A 257 -14.14 8.74 17.62
N ALA A 258 -13.34 9.72 18.06
CA ALA A 258 -12.40 10.45 17.19
C ALA A 258 -11.52 9.54 16.30
N GLU A 259 -10.89 8.51 16.88
CA GLU A 259 -10.04 7.56 16.15
C GLU A 259 -10.81 6.77 15.08
N SER A 260 -12.04 6.35 15.39
CA SER A 260 -12.91 5.66 14.44
C SER A 260 -13.42 6.59 13.34
N GLY A 261 -13.55 7.89 13.63
CA GLY A 261 -13.92 8.92 12.66
C GLY A 261 -12.82 9.18 11.64
N ALA A 262 -11.59 9.45 12.12
CA ALA A 262 -10.42 9.66 11.26
C ALA A 262 -10.15 8.46 10.33
N HIS A 263 -10.30 7.23 10.85
CA HIS A 263 -10.15 6.03 10.03
C HIS A 263 -11.20 5.94 8.90
N ARG A 264 -12.47 6.25 9.19
CA ARG A 264 -13.53 6.27 8.18
C ARG A 264 -13.27 7.28 7.06
N VAL A 265 -12.82 8.48 7.42
CA VAL A 265 -12.45 9.53 6.45
C VAL A 265 -11.31 9.04 5.55
N ARG A 266 -10.27 8.45 6.15
CA ARG A 266 -9.14 7.87 5.42
C ARG A 266 -9.58 6.79 4.43
N VAL A 267 -10.48 5.90 4.84
CA VAL A 267 -11.04 4.85 3.97
C VAL A 267 -11.87 5.45 2.83
N ALA A 268 -12.70 6.47 3.11
CA ALA A 268 -13.49 7.14 2.08
C ALA A 268 -12.60 7.83 1.04
N VAL A 269 -11.58 8.58 1.47
CA VAL A 269 -10.60 9.21 0.58
C VAL A 269 -9.81 8.17 -0.21
N SER A 270 -9.32 7.12 0.44
CA SER A 270 -8.64 6.01 -0.25
C SER A 270 -9.53 5.38 -1.32
N THR A 271 -10.83 5.23 -1.04
CA THR A 271 -11.79 4.69 -2.01
C THR A 271 -11.97 5.64 -3.20
N LEU A 272 -12.11 6.95 -2.96
CA LEU A 272 -12.19 7.95 -4.03
C LEU A 272 -10.94 7.93 -4.93
N ARG A 273 -9.75 7.85 -4.32
CA ARG A 273 -8.49 7.73 -5.06
C ARG A 273 -8.45 6.49 -5.95
N LYS A 274 -8.81 5.31 -5.39
CA LYS A 274 -8.88 4.04 -6.13
C LYS A 274 -9.90 4.04 -7.27
N LEU A 275 -10.92 4.89 -7.20
CA LEU A 275 -11.91 5.03 -8.27
C LEU A 275 -11.43 5.92 -9.42
N GLY A 276 -10.28 6.57 -9.31
CA GLY A 276 -9.73 7.44 -10.37
C GLY A 276 -9.43 8.87 -9.93
N LEU A 277 -9.50 9.19 -8.64
CA LEU A 277 -9.18 10.53 -8.12
C LEU A 277 -7.83 10.60 -7.38
N ALA A 278 -6.94 9.65 -7.66
CA ALA A 278 -5.66 9.51 -6.94
C ALA A 278 -4.72 10.70 -7.19
N ASP A 279 -4.75 11.26 -8.40
CA ASP A 279 -3.89 12.35 -8.84
C ASP A 279 -4.49 13.75 -8.59
N VAL A 280 -5.74 13.83 -8.13
CA VAL A 280 -6.43 15.09 -7.83
C VAL A 280 -6.72 15.29 -6.35
N ILE A 281 -6.76 14.24 -5.53
CA ILE A 281 -6.99 14.37 -4.07
C ILE A 281 -5.66 14.26 -3.32
N GLU A 282 -5.28 15.35 -2.67
CA GLU A 282 -4.06 15.46 -1.87
C GLU A 282 -4.34 15.23 -0.38
N THR A 283 -3.32 14.71 0.30
CA THR A 283 -3.25 14.72 1.77
C THR A 283 -2.15 15.69 2.17
N VAL A 284 -2.49 16.67 2.99
CA VAL A 284 -1.57 17.66 3.57
C VAL A 284 -1.66 17.62 5.08
N GLU A 285 -0.82 18.37 5.77
CA GLU A 285 -0.79 18.40 7.23
C GLU A 285 -2.16 18.75 7.82
N GLU A 286 -2.86 19.72 7.23
CA GLU A 286 -4.15 20.22 7.71
C GLU A 286 -5.35 19.33 7.32
N GLY A 287 -5.15 18.29 6.51
CA GLY A 287 -6.21 17.37 6.08
C GLY A 287 -6.15 16.98 4.61
N TYR A 288 -7.24 17.20 3.89
CA TYR A 288 -7.37 16.81 2.49
C TYR A 288 -7.84 17.96 1.61
N ARG A 289 -7.31 18.06 0.39
CA ARG A 289 -7.72 19.06 -0.60
C ARG A 289 -7.78 18.47 -2.00
N LEU A 290 -8.49 19.13 -2.90
CA LEU A 290 -8.32 18.91 -4.33
C LEU A 290 -7.14 19.75 -4.82
N ASP A 291 -6.41 19.22 -5.79
CA ASP A 291 -5.25 19.89 -6.38
C ASP A 291 -5.61 21.31 -6.87
N PRO A 292 -4.95 22.37 -6.35
CA PRO A 292 -5.23 23.74 -6.76
C PRO A 292 -4.90 23.99 -8.24
N GLU A 293 -4.04 23.20 -8.84
CA GLU A 293 -3.67 23.30 -10.25
C GLU A 293 -4.65 22.56 -11.17
N VAL A 294 -5.55 21.73 -10.64
CA VAL A 294 -6.62 21.08 -11.41
C VAL A 294 -7.83 22.02 -11.47
N PRO A 295 -8.26 22.47 -12.66
CA PRO A 295 -9.49 23.24 -12.80
C PRO A 295 -10.69 22.40 -12.38
N VAL A 296 -11.61 22.99 -11.61
CA VAL A 296 -12.84 22.32 -11.16
C VAL A 296 -14.04 23.07 -11.70
N ASP A 297 -14.92 22.34 -12.37
CA ASP A 297 -16.23 22.84 -12.78
C ASP A 297 -17.32 22.06 -12.04
N ARG A 298 -18.25 22.83 -11.47
CA ARG A 298 -19.45 22.32 -10.80
C ARG A 298 -20.61 22.68 -11.71
N SER A 299 -20.72 21.95 -12.81
CA SER A 299 -21.89 22.00 -13.67
C SER A 299 -23.06 21.42 -12.87
N GLY A 300 -23.92 22.32 -12.41
CA GLY A 300 -25.20 22.06 -11.76
C GLY A 300 -26.28 22.92 -12.39
#